data_AF-A0A841VQC5-F1
#
_entry.id   AF-A0A841VQC5-F1
#
_cell.length_a   1.000
_cell.length_b   1.000
_cell.length_c   1.000
_cell.angle_alpha   90.00
_cell.angle_beta   90.00
_cell.angle_gamma   90.00
#
_symmetry.space_group_name_H-M   'P 1'
#
loop_
_entity.id
_entity.type
_entity.pdbx_description
1 polymer ?
#
loop_
_entity_poly.entity_id
_entity_poly.type
_entity_poly.pdbx_seq_one_letter_code
_entity_poly.pdbx_strand_id
1 'polypeptide(L)'
;MVQQLFTQGSLFDLQTVIDYGQSVINVAQELAKVLTDNRPLSTKTVSSQMNRYFLGTAASGAWQWKDAYEAVEVAQILYLRQKGYKLLLESPLTVLLELQKLVALCPTHTRRSEESVQLQQFSTPLPLAYLVAKAGFVQATDLVLEPSAGTGLLAQMAKLRGASLMLNELAPDRSKILRRLFPGTPLFGINAEQINDYLAGKTQPSVVLMNPPFSASPKINSRNPDATKRHINSALQRLADGGRLVTITANWFSPNNPTWRETFVRWHSEARVLMSVGVNGKVYSKHGTTIDTRITVIDKVPADSSEIPCITETLDLPEILALIEQLPQRSSWERSEKVKAAAKAIVVQLPKRTTVVQPETVSSLPDDLIVLEYEVIEWTASEGLKDTLYETYRPQRIRIKDALPHPSLLCESAALALVSPPAPTYKPHLPSNIITQGLLSEAQLESVIYAGQAHCEFLSGSYIVDDSWDNVTVAAQGEENAVRFRRGWLLENSKVFYPLKITLASYLR
;
A
#
# COMPACT_ATOMS: atom_id res chain seq x y z
N MET A 1 4.77 33.69 -60.04
CA MET A 1 5.38 34.34 -58.87
C MET A 1 4.25 34.65 -57.91
N VAL A 2 4.41 34.36 -56.61
CA VAL A 2 3.39 34.33 -55.52
C VAL A 2 2.53 33.04 -55.57
N GLN A 3 2.85 31.91 -54.92
CA GLN A 3 3.42 31.59 -53.60
C GLN A 3 2.47 31.84 -52.42
N GLN A 4 2.02 30.73 -51.84
CA GLN A 4 1.63 30.47 -50.44
C GLN A 4 0.57 31.36 -49.78
N LEU A 5 -0.55 30.73 -49.38
CA LEU A 5 -1.23 30.90 -48.08
C LEU A 5 -2.44 29.95 -48.01
N PHE A 6 -2.19 28.65 -47.80
CA PHE A 6 -3.19 27.72 -47.25
C PHE A 6 -2.54 26.92 -46.13
N THR A 7 -2.34 27.58 -45.00
CA THR A 7 -2.13 26.95 -43.70
C THR A 7 -3.03 27.69 -42.71
N GLN A 8 -4.32 27.34 -42.70
CA GLN A 8 -5.12 27.45 -41.48
C GLN A 8 -5.01 26.12 -40.76
N GLY A 9 -4.16 26.10 -39.74
CA GLY A 9 -4.10 25.00 -38.78
C GLY A 9 -5.45 24.88 -38.08
N SER A 10 -6.03 23.68 -38.14
CA SER A 10 -7.02 23.27 -37.14
C SER A 10 -6.30 23.20 -35.80
N LEU A 11 -6.56 24.17 -34.93
CA LEU A 11 -6.07 24.25 -33.56
C LEU A 11 -6.81 23.28 -32.60
N PHE A 12 -7.58 22.35 -33.15
CA PHE A 12 -8.20 21.24 -32.43
C PHE A 12 -7.86 19.95 -33.15
N ASP A 13 -6.69 19.39 -32.85
CA ASP A 13 -6.48 17.96 -33.00
C ASP A 13 -7.36 17.32 -31.91
N LEU A 14 -8.63 17.04 -32.25
CA LEU A 14 -9.55 16.25 -31.44
C LEU A 14 -9.02 14.81 -31.42
N GLN A 15 -7.85 14.59 -30.80
CA GLN A 15 -7.52 13.28 -30.28
C GLN A 15 -8.68 12.90 -29.40
N THR A 16 -9.45 11.91 -29.85
CA THR A 16 -10.55 11.36 -29.06
C THR A 16 -9.92 10.81 -27.79
N VAL A 17 -10.03 11.55 -26.69
CA VAL A 17 -9.50 11.10 -25.40
C VAL A 17 -10.33 9.88 -25.02
N ILE A 18 -9.74 8.70 -25.14
CA ILE A 18 -10.39 7.44 -24.80
C ILE A 18 -10.62 7.44 -23.29
N ASP A 19 -11.89 7.33 -22.87
CA ASP A 19 -12.21 7.03 -21.49
C ASP A 19 -11.92 5.55 -21.23
N TYR A 20 -10.75 5.29 -20.65
CA TYR A 20 -10.29 3.95 -20.30
C TYR A 20 -11.35 3.13 -19.57
N GLY A 21 -11.98 3.71 -18.53
CA GLY A 21 -12.97 3.01 -17.73
C GLY A 21 -14.17 2.60 -18.59
N GLN A 22 -14.68 3.52 -19.41
CA GLN A 22 -15.80 3.24 -20.31
C GLN A 22 -15.43 2.21 -21.40
N SER A 23 -14.23 2.28 -21.97
CA SER A 23 -13.76 1.29 -22.95
C SER A 23 -13.69 -0.11 -22.35
N VAL A 24 -13.18 -0.26 -21.11
CA VAL A 24 -13.18 -1.55 -20.41
C VAL A 24 -14.62 -2.05 -20.19
N ILE A 25 -15.55 -1.20 -19.75
CA ILE A 25 -16.96 -1.59 -19.58
C ILE A 25 -17.55 -2.07 -20.91
N ASN A 26 -17.31 -1.37 -22.01
CA ASN A 26 -17.86 -1.71 -23.31
C ASN A 26 -17.33 -3.06 -23.82
N VAL A 27 -16.04 -3.32 -23.66
CA VAL A 27 -15.46 -4.65 -23.94
C VAL A 27 -16.13 -5.70 -23.07
N ALA A 28 -16.19 -5.47 -21.76
CA ALA A 28 -16.75 -6.40 -20.79
C ALA A 28 -18.23 -6.73 -21.08
N GLN A 29 -19.02 -5.78 -21.57
CA GLN A 29 -20.41 -6.02 -21.99
C GLN A 29 -20.50 -7.04 -23.13
N GLU A 30 -19.63 -6.94 -24.14
CA GLU A 30 -19.60 -7.93 -25.23
C GLU A 30 -19.12 -9.30 -24.74
N LEU A 31 -18.12 -9.34 -23.86
CA LEU A 31 -17.64 -10.60 -23.28
C LEU A 31 -18.69 -11.25 -22.36
N ALA A 32 -19.45 -10.46 -21.59
CA ALA A 32 -20.50 -10.94 -20.71
C ALA A 32 -21.64 -11.63 -21.48
N LYS A 33 -21.96 -11.17 -22.71
CA LYS A 33 -22.91 -11.88 -23.59
C LYS A 33 -22.42 -13.30 -23.91
N VAL A 34 -21.15 -13.43 -24.28
CA VAL A 34 -20.54 -14.74 -24.58
C VAL A 34 -20.57 -15.66 -23.36
N LEU A 35 -20.26 -15.13 -22.17
CA LEU A 35 -20.35 -15.88 -20.91
C LEU A 35 -21.79 -16.29 -20.58
N THR A 36 -22.77 -15.42 -20.84
CA THR A 36 -24.20 -15.70 -20.61
C THR A 36 -24.72 -16.82 -21.51
N ASP A 37 -24.16 -16.94 -22.72
CA ASP A 37 -24.42 -18.05 -23.64
C ASP A 37 -23.65 -19.34 -23.26
N ASN A 38 -22.94 -19.34 -22.13
CA ASN A 38 -22.09 -20.45 -21.66
C ASN A 38 -21.00 -20.85 -22.67
N ARG A 39 -20.45 -19.86 -23.40
CA ARG A 39 -19.39 -20.07 -24.39
C ARG A 39 -18.03 -19.62 -23.86
N PRO A 40 -16.93 -20.31 -24.23
CA PRO A 40 -15.59 -19.93 -23.80
C PRO A 40 -15.12 -18.62 -24.45
N LEU A 41 -14.46 -17.78 -23.65
CA LEU A 41 -13.82 -16.55 -24.12
C LEU A 41 -12.47 -16.87 -24.75
N SER A 42 -12.45 -17.01 -26.08
CA SER A 42 -11.21 -17.20 -26.81
C SER A 42 -10.35 -15.92 -26.80
N THR A 43 -9.02 -16.09 -26.82
CA THR A 43 -8.05 -14.98 -26.96
C THR A 43 -8.35 -14.10 -28.18
N LYS A 44 -8.82 -14.70 -29.28
CA LYS A 44 -9.22 -13.99 -30.49
C LYS A 44 -10.47 -13.13 -30.25
N THR A 45 -11.47 -13.66 -29.54
CA THR A 45 -12.68 -12.92 -29.18
C THR A 45 -12.33 -11.72 -28.29
N VAL A 46 -11.53 -11.93 -27.25
CA VAL A 46 -11.11 -10.86 -26.34
C VAL A 46 -10.34 -9.77 -27.08
N SER A 47 -9.30 -10.15 -27.84
CA SER A 47 -8.48 -9.21 -28.63
C SER A 47 -9.31 -8.42 -29.66
N SER A 48 -10.28 -9.07 -30.32
CA SER A 48 -11.18 -8.40 -31.26
C SER A 48 -12.01 -7.30 -30.59
N GLN A 49 -12.59 -7.57 -29.41
CA GLN A 49 -13.37 -6.56 -28.69
C GLN A 49 -12.48 -5.46 -28.12
N MET A 50 -11.29 -5.80 -27.59
CA MET A 50 -10.32 -4.80 -27.16
C MET A 50 -9.96 -3.86 -28.30
N ASN A 51 -9.62 -4.38 -29.48
CA ASN A 51 -9.28 -3.56 -30.64
C ASN A 51 -10.41 -2.61 -31.05
N ARG A 52 -11.65 -3.08 -30.97
CA ARG A 52 -12.83 -2.30 -31.31
C ARG A 52 -13.04 -1.11 -30.37
N TYR A 53 -12.88 -1.29 -29.06
CA TYR A 53 -13.22 -0.26 -28.06
C TYR A 53 -12.02 0.55 -27.56
N PHE A 54 -10.80 0.12 -27.86
CA PHE A 54 -9.57 0.89 -27.66
C PHE A 54 -9.04 1.52 -28.96
N LEU A 55 -9.80 1.40 -30.07
CA LEU A 55 -9.52 2.05 -31.35
C LEU A 55 -8.12 1.76 -31.92
N GLY A 56 -7.61 0.55 -31.69
CA GLY A 56 -6.27 0.17 -32.14
C GLY A 56 -5.86 -1.21 -31.64
N THR A 57 -4.70 -1.69 -32.06
CA THR A 57 -4.24 -3.03 -31.70
C THR A 57 -3.28 -3.02 -30.52
N ALA A 58 -3.11 -4.17 -29.85
CA ALA A 58 -2.04 -4.31 -28.86
C ALA A 58 -0.64 -4.08 -29.47
N ALA A 59 -0.44 -4.45 -30.75
CA ALA A 59 0.84 -4.25 -31.45
C ALA A 59 1.14 -2.77 -31.73
N SER A 60 0.09 -1.94 -31.90
CA SER A 60 0.22 -0.49 -32.03
C SER A 60 0.24 0.24 -30.69
N GLY A 61 0.29 -0.49 -29.56
CA GLY A 61 0.33 0.08 -28.21
C GLY A 61 -1.00 0.67 -27.71
N ALA A 62 -2.13 0.40 -28.39
CA ALA A 62 -3.42 0.97 -28.02
C ALA A 62 -3.99 0.40 -26.70
N TRP A 63 -3.59 -0.81 -26.34
CA TRP A 63 -3.92 -1.49 -25.10
C TRP A 63 -2.89 -2.60 -24.83
N GLN A 64 -2.80 -3.04 -23.58
CA GLN A 64 -1.95 -4.16 -23.16
C GLN A 64 -2.79 -5.32 -22.60
N TRP A 65 -2.24 -6.54 -22.56
CA TRP A 65 -2.99 -7.72 -22.11
C TRP A 65 -3.51 -7.62 -20.67
N LYS A 66 -2.87 -6.80 -19.83
CA LYS A 66 -3.40 -6.45 -18.51
C LYS A 66 -4.82 -5.87 -18.63
N ASP A 67 -5.04 -4.90 -19.51
CA ASP A 67 -6.36 -4.27 -19.73
C ASP A 67 -7.42 -5.27 -20.19
N ALA A 68 -7.02 -6.24 -21.01
CA ALA A 68 -7.90 -7.31 -21.47
C ALA A 68 -8.32 -8.24 -20.32
N TYR A 69 -7.43 -8.50 -19.37
CA TYR A 69 -7.76 -9.27 -18.16
C TYR A 69 -8.68 -8.50 -17.22
N GLU A 70 -8.46 -7.18 -17.04
CA GLU A 70 -9.40 -6.32 -16.31
C GLU A 70 -10.80 -6.41 -16.95
N ALA A 71 -10.91 -6.34 -18.29
CA ALA A 71 -12.19 -6.47 -18.98
C ALA A 71 -12.86 -7.84 -18.81
N VAL A 72 -12.09 -8.93 -18.72
CA VAL A 72 -12.62 -10.29 -18.44
C VAL A 72 -13.16 -10.39 -17.01
N GLU A 73 -12.51 -9.76 -16.04
CA GLU A 73 -13.01 -9.68 -14.66
C GLU A 73 -14.28 -8.84 -14.57
N VAL A 74 -14.31 -7.68 -15.24
CA VAL A 74 -15.50 -6.84 -15.34
C VAL A 74 -16.64 -7.58 -16.02
N ALA A 75 -16.37 -8.43 -17.01
CA ALA A 75 -17.41 -9.24 -17.67
C ALA A 75 -18.07 -10.22 -16.70
N GLN A 76 -17.31 -10.79 -15.75
CA GLN A 76 -17.85 -11.63 -14.68
C GLN A 76 -18.74 -10.82 -13.72
N ILE A 77 -18.36 -9.58 -13.39
CA ILE A 77 -19.20 -8.66 -12.60
C ILE A 77 -20.53 -8.39 -13.32
N LEU A 78 -20.49 -8.11 -14.63
CA LEU A 78 -21.70 -7.87 -15.43
C LEU A 78 -22.59 -9.11 -15.54
N TYR A 79 -22.00 -10.30 -15.71
CA TYR A 79 -22.72 -11.57 -15.66
C TYR A 79 -23.46 -11.72 -14.32
N LEU A 80 -22.79 -11.42 -13.19
CA LEU A 80 -23.38 -11.49 -11.87
C LEU A 80 -24.51 -10.47 -11.67
N ARG A 81 -24.43 -9.27 -12.25
CA ARG A 81 -25.56 -8.33 -12.20
C ARG A 81 -26.81 -8.87 -12.88
N GLN A 82 -26.64 -9.67 -13.93
CA GLN A 82 -27.75 -10.25 -14.68
C GLN A 82 -28.28 -11.54 -14.04
N LYS A 83 -27.40 -12.44 -13.57
CA LYS A 83 -27.75 -13.80 -13.14
C LYS A 83 -27.54 -14.05 -11.65
N GLY A 84 -26.72 -13.22 -10.99
CA GLY A 84 -26.23 -13.43 -9.64
C GLY A 84 -27.32 -13.49 -8.58
N TYR A 85 -28.33 -12.61 -8.63
CA TYR A 85 -29.45 -12.66 -7.67
C TYR A 85 -30.16 -14.01 -7.69
N LYS A 86 -30.51 -14.51 -8.89
CA LYS A 86 -31.15 -15.83 -9.03
C LYS A 86 -30.20 -16.94 -8.62
N LEU A 87 -28.94 -16.87 -9.04
CA LEU A 87 -27.93 -17.86 -8.70
C LEU A 87 -27.77 -18.00 -7.18
N LEU A 88 -27.71 -16.89 -6.44
CA LEU A 88 -27.52 -16.89 -4.98
C LEU A 88 -28.71 -17.43 -4.17
N LEU A 89 -29.85 -17.76 -4.82
CA LEU A 89 -30.97 -18.48 -4.21
C LEU A 89 -30.78 -20.00 -4.19
N GLU A 90 -29.85 -20.52 -5.00
CA GLU A 90 -29.53 -21.95 -5.06
C GLU A 90 -28.75 -22.40 -3.82
N SER A 91 -28.55 -23.73 -3.69
CA SER A 91 -27.70 -24.28 -2.62
C SER A 91 -26.27 -23.70 -2.70
N PRO A 92 -25.61 -23.45 -1.56
CA PRO A 92 -24.28 -22.83 -1.55
C PRO A 92 -23.22 -23.58 -2.37
N LEU A 93 -23.30 -24.92 -2.40
CA LEU A 93 -22.43 -25.75 -3.21
C LEU A 93 -22.75 -25.60 -4.71
N THR A 94 -24.03 -25.58 -5.08
CA THR A 94 -24.46 -25.31 -6.47
C THR A 94 -23.91 -23.98 -6.96
N VAL A 95 -24.05 -22.92 -6.15
CA VAL A 95 -23.50 -21.59 -6.48
C VAL A 95 -22.01 -21.67 -6.74
N LEU A 96 -21.25 -22.29 -5.83
CA LEU A 96 -19.80 -22.41 -5.96
C LEU A 96 -19.41 -23.12 -7.27
N LEU A 97 -20.04 -24.25 -7.58
CA LEU A 97 -19.76 -25.04 -8.78
C LEU A 97 -20.10 -24.26 -10.06
N GLU A 98 -21.21 -23.52 -10.09
CA GLU A 98 -21.58 -22.67 -11.24
C GLU A 98 -20.58 -21.52 -11.45
N LEU A 99 -20.09 -20.90 -10.36
CA LEU A 99 -19.03 -19.88 -10.46
C LEU A 99 -17.71 -20.48 -10.95
N GLN A 100 -17.37 -21.71 -10.55
CA GLN A 100 -16.18 -22.41 -11.07
C GLN A 100 -16.31 -22.71 -12.57
N LYS A 101 -17.49 -23.14 -13.03
CA LYS A 101 -17.77 -23.34 -14.46
C LYS A 101 -17.62 -22.03 -15.24
N LEU A 102 -18.16 -20.92 -14.72
CA LEU A 102 -18.02 -19.60 -15.34
C LEU A 102 -16.55 -19.18 -15.47
N VAL A 103 -15.75 -19.33 -14.42
CA VAL A 103 -14.31 -18.99 -14.47
C VAL A 103 -13.55 -19.91 -15.42
N ALA A 104 -13.96 -21.18 -15.57
CA ALA A 104 -13.34 -22.09 -16.51
C ALA A 104 -13.45 -21.63 -17.98
N LEU A 105 -14.51 -20.89 -18.32
CA LEU A 105 -14.73 -20.28 -19.65
C LEU A 105 -13.80 -19.09 -19.94
N CYS A 106 -13.16 -18.51 -18.92
CA CYS A 106 -12.27 -17.36 -19.07
C CYS A 106 -10.86 -17.79 -19.53
N PRO A 107 -10.13 -16.95 -20.29
CA PRO A 107 -8.75 -17.22 -20.66
C PRO A 107 -7.83 -17.18 -19.43
N THR A 108 -6.70 -17.89 -19.51
CA THR A 108 -5.66 -17.83 -18.48
C THR A 108 -4.81 -16.56 -18.66
N HIS A 109 -4.48 -15.89 -17.56
CA HIS A 109 -3.61 -14.72 -17.52
C HIS A 109 -2.15 -15.14 -17.75
N THR A 110 -1.77 -15.33 -19.01
CA THR A 110 -0.46 -15.89 -19.41
C THR A 110 0.61 -14.81 -19.63
N ARG A 111 0.21 -13.55 -19.78
CA ARG A 111 1.12 -12.43 -20.08
C ARG A 111 1.18 -11.49 -18.86
N ARG A 112 2.32 -11.50 -18.17
CA ARG A 112 2.55 -10.70 -16.96
C ARG A 112 3.24 -9.39 -17.33
N SER A 113 2.78 -8.27 -16.78
CA SER A 113 3.53 -7.01 -16.78
C SER A 113 4.50 -6.98 -15.60
N GLU A 114 5.64 -6.31 -15.74
CA GLU A 114 6.61 -6.14 -14.65
C GLU A 114 5.96 -5.45 -13.43
N GLU A 115 5.10 -4.47 -13.67
CA GLU A 115 4.32 -3.76 -12.65
C GLU A 115 3.39 -4.70 -11.86
N SER A 116 2.65 -5.60 -12.51
CA SER A 116 1.77 -6.55 -11.82
C SER A 116 2.55 -7.57 -10.98
N VAL A 117 3.76 -7.92 -11.40
CA VAL A 117 4.65 -8.80 -10.64
C VAL A 117 5.24 -8.07 -9.43
N GLN A 118 5.68 -6.83 -9.62
CA GLN A 118 6.26 -6.01 -8.55
C GLN A 118 5.24 -5.64 -7.47
N LEU A 119 4.02 -5.23 -7.87
CA LEU A 119 2.97 -4.80 -6.96
C LEU A 119 2.11 -5.96 -6.42
N GLN A 120 2.34 -7.20 -6.87
CA GLN A 120 1.58 -8.40 -6.47
C GLN A 120 0.06 -8.25 -6.61
N GLN A 121 -0.38 -7.52 -7.63
CA GLN A 121 -1.78 -7.15 -7.85
C GLN A 121 -2.60 -8.24 -8.57
N PHE A 122 -2.69 -9.43 -7.98
CA PHE A 122 -3.58 -10.48 -8.49
C PHE A 122 -5.01 -10.29 -7.96
N SER A 123 -5.98 -10.19 -8.86
CA SER A 123 -7.39 -10.15 -8.49
C SER A 123 -7.84 -11.46 -7.87
N THR A 124 -8.85 -11.37 -7.00
CA THR A 124 -9.44 -12.53 -6.33
C THR A 124 -10.33 -13.31 -7.32
N PRO A 125 -10.07 -14.61 -7.57
CA PRO A 125 -10.94 -15.43 -8.41
C PRO A 125 -12.38 -15.46 -7.91
N LEU A 126 -13.35 -15.44 -8.83
CA LEU A 126 -14.76 -15.28 -8.48
C LEU A 126 -15.34 -16.33 -7.50
N PRO A 127 -15.02 -17.63 -7.62
CA PRO A 127 -15.42 -18.64 -6.63
C PRO A 127 -14.89 -18.33 -5.22
N LEU A 128 -13.65 -17.84 -5.12
CA LEU A 128 -13.04 -17.46 -3.85
C LEU A 128 -13.69 -16.19 -3.30
N ALA A 129 -14.02 -15.22 -4.15
CA ALA A 129 -14.75 -14.01 -3.76
C ALA A 129 -16.12 -14.34 -3.16
N TYR A 130 -16.82 -15.35 -3.70
CA TYR A 130 -18.06 -15.85 -3.13
C TYR A 130 -17.88 -16.44 -1.73
N LEU A 131 -16.85 -17.27 -1.52
CA LEU A 131 -16.54 -17.82 -0.20
C LEU A 131 -16.23 -16.72 0.83
N VAL A 132 -15.43 -15.72 0.44
CA VAL A 132 -15.08 -14.59 1.31
C VAL A 132 -16.34 -13.80 1.71
N ALA A 133 -17.23 -13.51 0.77
CA ALA A 133 -18.49 -12.83 1.08
C ALA A 133 -19.43 -13.67 1.95
N LYS A 134 -19.49 -15.00 1.74
CA LYS A 134 -20.28 -15.92 2.57
C LYS A 134 -19.71 -16.02 3.99
N ALA A 135 -18.39 -16.12 4.15
CA ALA A 135 -17.71 -16.11 5.44
C ALA A 135 -17.92 -14.79 6.21
N GLY A 136 -18.00 -13.67 5.48
CA GLY A 136 -18.30 -12.36 6.04
C GLY A 136 -19.73 -12.21 6.54
N PHE A 137 -20.62 -13.16 6.25
CA PHE A 137 -22.03 -13.13 6.63
C PHE A 137 -22.72 -11.80 6.25
N VAL A 138 -22.49 -11.36 5.00
CA VAL A 138 -22.96 -10.07 4.49
C VAL A 138 -24.48 -10.04 4.37
N GLN A 139 -25.08 -8.98 4.91
CA GLN A 139 -26.50 -8.67 4.95
C GLN A 139 -26.77 -7.31 4.28
N ALA A 140 -28.03 -7.05 3.92
CA ALA A 140 -28.43 -5.80 3.27
C ALA A 140 -28.25 -4.56 4.15
N THR A 141 -28.23 -4.74 5.48
CA THR A 141 -28.00 -3.67 6.47
C THR A 141 -26.54 -3.30 6.64
N ASP A 142 -25.61 -4.06 6.06
CA ASP A 142 -24.19 -3.81 6.23
C ASP A 142 -23.68 -2.64 5.39
N LEU A 143 -22.67 -1.99 5.97
CA LEU A 143 -21.69 -1.22 5.21
C LEU A 143 -20.42 -2.07 5.08
N VAL A 144 -20.11 -2.50 3.85
CA VAL A 144 -18.95 -3.33 3.55
C VAL A 144 -17.81 -2.45 3.04
N LEU A 145 -16.66 -2.53 3.68
CA LEU A 145 -15.42 -1.92 3.21
C LEU A 145 -14.56 -2.94 2.45
N GLU A 146 -14.17 -2.60 1.23
CA GLU A 146 -13.14 -3.30 0.48
C GLU A 146 -11.91 -2.36 0.32
N PRO A 147 -10.87 -2.53 1.15
CA PRO A 147 -9.72 -1.62 1.20
C PRO A 147 -8.76 -1.79 0.00
N SER A 148 -8.90 -2.89 -0.75
CA SER A 148 -8.05 -3.31 -1.86
C SER A 148 -8.93 -3.81 -3.01
N ALA A 149 -9.71 -2.91 -3.61
CA ALA A 149 -10.89 -3.27 -4.38
C ALA A 149 -10.63 -3.95 -5.72
N GLY A 150 -9.45 -3.74 -6.34
CA GLY A 150 -9.16 -4.28 -7.65
C GLY A 150 -10.21 -3.83 -8.68
N THR A 151 -10.76 -4.78 -9.44
CA THR A 151 -11.90 -4.57 -10.34
C THR A 151 -13.27 -4.59 -9.63
N GLY A 152 -13.32 -5.02 -8.37
CA GLY A 152 -14.53 -5.05 -7.54
C GLY A 152 -15.30 -6.37 -7.57
N LEU A 153 -14.64 -7.53 -7.76
CA LEU A 153 -15.31 -8.84 -7.70
C LEU A 153 -15.85 -9.16 -6.29
N LEU A 154 -15.12 -8.83 -5.23
CA LEU A 154 -15.60 -8.96 -3.84
C LEU A 154 -16.73 -7.97 -3.57
N ALA A 155 -16.56 -6.70 -3.96
CA ALA A 155 -17.59 -5.66 -3.87
C ALA A 155 -18.91 -6.10 -4.54
N GLN A 156 -18.83 -6.73 -5.71
CA GLN A 156 -20.02 -7.20 -6.42
C GLN A 156 -20.75 -8.30 -5.63
N MET A 157 -20.04 -9.20 -4.94
CA MET A 157 -20.67 -10.21 -4.08
C MET A 157 -21.42 -9.57 -2.90
N ALA A 158 -20.80 -8.58 -2.26
CA ALA A 158 -21.47 -7.80 -1.21
C ALA A 158 -22.70 -7.05 -1.75
N LYS A 159 -22.59 -6.45 -2.95
CA LYS A 159 -23.70 -5.73 -3.59
C LYS A 159 -24.88 -6.63 -3.92
N LEU A 160 -24.64 -7.87 -4.37
CA LEU A 160 -25.70 -8.85 -4.62
C LEU A 160 -26.49 -9.23 -3.35
N ARG A 161 -25.91 -9.05 -2.17
CA ARG A 161 -26.60 -9.22 -0.88
C ARG A 161 -27.33 -7.96 -0.40
N GLY A 162 -27.34 -6.90 -1.23
CA GLY A 162 -28.01 -5.64 -0.93
C GLY A 162 -27.19 -4.68 -0.06
N ALA A 163 -25.95 -5.03 0.30
CA ALA A 163 -25.14 -4.21 1.20
C ALA A 163 -24.72 -2.88 0.56
N SER A 164 -24.49 -1.88 1.41
CA SER A 164 -23.81 -0.64 1.05
C SER A 164 -22.30 -0.88 0.97
N LEU A 165 -21.60 -0.11 0.14
CA LEU A 165 -20.18 -0.31 -0.13
C LEU A 165 -19.35 0.92 0.22
N MET A 166 -18.10 0.70 0.61
CA MET A 166 -17.00 1.65 0.58
C MET A 166 -15.81 0.95 -0.08
N LEU A 167 -15.23 1.57 -1.09
CA LEU A 167 -14.17 0.97 -1.89
C LEU A 167 -12.90 1.80 -1.80
N ASN A 168 -11.74 1.15 -1.80
CA ASN A 168 -10.45 1.82 -1.95
C ASN A 168 -9.60 1.09 -2.99
N GLU A 169 -9.06 1.83 -3.95
CA GLU A 169 -8.20 1.29 -5.01
C GLU A 169 -7.14 2.31 -5.42
N LEU A 170 -5.88 1.92 -5.27
CA LEU A 170 -4.73 2.79 -5.49
C LEU A 170 -4.41 2.95 -6.99
N ALA A 171 -4.65 1.92 -7.80
CA ALA A 171 -4.38 1.96 -9.23
C ALA A 171 -5.37 2.91 -9.94
N PRO A 172 -4.90 4.00 -10.58
CA PRO A 172 -5.79 5.00 -11.20
C PRO A 172 -6.74 4.41 -12.24
N ASP A 173 -6.28 3.42 -13.01
CA ASP A 173 -7.06 2.79 -14.07
C ASP A 173 -8.19 1.91 -13.53
N ARG A 174 -7.93 1.11 -12.49
CA ARG A 174 -8.98 0.35 -11.79
C ARG A 174 -9.96 1.28 -11.06
N SER A 175 -9.47 2.38 -10.51
CA SER A 175 -10.32 3.45 -9.98
C SER A 175 -11.29 4.01 -11.03
N LYS A 176 -10.87 4.18 -12.30
CA LYS A 176 -11.77 4.58 -13.40
C LYS A 176 -12.83 3.50 -13.69
N ILE A 177 -12.45 2.22 -13.69
CA ILE A 177 -13.39 1.09 -13.85
C ILE A 177 -14.42 1.07 -12.72
N LEU A 178 -13.98 1.15 -11.46
CA LEU A 178 -14.84 1.10 -10.28
C LEU A 178 -15.86 2.23 -10.25
N ARG A 179 -15.48 3.46 -10.64
CA ARG A 179 -16.42 4.60 -10.77
C ARG A 179 -17.57 4.31 -11.74
N ARG A 180 -17.29 3.59 -12.83
CA ARG A 180 -18.30 3.20 -13.83
C ARG A 180 -19.14 2.03 -13.34
N LEU A 181 -18.53 1.05 -12.66
CA LEU A 181 -19.25 -0.12 -12.14
C LEU A 181 -20.16 0.24 -10.98
N PHE A 182 -19.69 1.02 -10.01
CA PHE A 182 -20.38 1.28 -8.75
C PHE A 182 -20.66 2.78 -8.60
N PRO A 183 -21.51 3.37 -9.46
CA PRO A 183 -21.82 4.79 -9.39
C PRO A 183 -22.47 5.13 -8.04
N GLY A 184 -22.05 6.24 -7.45
CA GLY A 184 -22.54 6.71 -6.15
C GLY A 184 -21.94 6.00 -4.93
N THR A 185 -21.08 4.99 -5.12
CA THR A 185 -20.34 4.36 -4.03
C THR A 185 -19.11 5.20 -3.65
N PRO A 186 -18.86 5.48 -2.35
CA PRO A 186 -17.61 6.09 -1.89
C PRO A 186 -16.40 5.28 -2.37
N LEU A 187 -15.54 5.93 -3.15
CA LEU A 187 -14.30 5.36 -3.70
C LEU A 187 -13.11 6.23 -3.31
N PHE A 188 -12.15 5.62 -2.62
CA PHE A 188 -10.91 6.25 -2.17
C PHE A 188 -9.71 5.72 -2.98
N GLY A 189 -8.61 6.47 -2.97
CA GLY A 189 -7.35 6.11 -3.65
C GLY A 189 -6.15 6.26 -2.73
N ILE A 190 -6.26 5.78 -1.50
CA ILE A 190 -5.27 5.96 -0.43
C ILE A 190 -4.52 4.66 -0.13
N ASN A 191 -3.37 4.76 0.53
CA ASN A 191 -2.65 3.58 1.03
C ASN A 191 -3.48 2.91 2.13
N ALA A 192 -3.95 1.70 1.87
CA ALA A 192 -4.80 0.98 2.81
C ALA A 192 -4.09 0.51 4.08
N GLU A 193 -2.75 0.60 4.19
CA GLU A 193 -2.04 0.44 5.47
C GLU A 193 -2.47 1.51 6.49
N GLN A 194 -3.01 2.63 6.02
CA GLN A 194 -3.45 3.78 6.82
C GLN A 194 -4.94 4.07 6.61
N ILE A 195 -5.74 3.09 6.15
CA ILE A 195 -7.16 3.32 5.84
C ILE A 195 -7.96 3.81 7.05
N ASN A 196 -7.56 3.39 8.26
CA ASN A 196 -8.16 3.89 9.49
C ASN A 196 -7.85 5.37 9.77
N ASP A 197 -6.77 5.92 9.24
CA ASP A 197 -6.38 7.31 9.53
C ASP A 197 -7.08 8.29 8.57
N TYR A 198 -7.25 7.89 7.30
CA TYR A 198 -7.76 8.78 6.25
C TYR A 198 -9.28 8.76 6.06
N LEU A 199 -9.97 7.66 6.39
CA LEU A 199 -11.43 7.63 6.22
C LEU A 199 -12.10 8.51 7.30
N ALA A 200 -12.99 9.43 6.92
CA ALA A 200 -13.62 10.38 7.85
C ALA A 200 -14.21 9.70 9.11
N GLY A 201 -14.02 10.36 10.27
CA GLY A 201 -14.15 9.79 11.63
C GLY A 201 -15.56 9.36 12.10
N LYS A 202 -16.55 9.25 11.21
CA LYS A 202 -17.91 8.76 11.54
C LYS A 202 -18.31 7.49 10.80
N THR A 203 -17.57 7.08 9.77
CA THR A 203 -17.97 5.93 8.95
C THR A 203 -17.22 4.69 9.41
N GLN A 204 -17.96 3.77 10.04
CA GLN A 204 -17.49 2.45 10.47
C GLN A 204 -18.21 1.37 9.66
N PRO A 205 -17.49 0.56 8.85
CA PRO A 205 -18.06 -0.61 8.23
C PRO A 205 -18.36 -1.70 9.27
N SER A 206 -19.42 -2.47 9.05
CA SER A 206 -19.75 -3.66 9.85
C SER A 206 -19.11 -4.94 9.30
N VAL A 207 -18.64 -4.89 8.05
CA VAL A 207 -17.90 -5.96 7.39
C VAL A 207 -16.71 -5.40 6.61
N VAL A 208 -15.56 -6.08 6.70
CA VAL A 208 -14.44 -5.86 5.79
C VAL A 208 -14.20 -7.14 4.98
N LEU A 209 -14.13 -7.04 3.66
CA LEU A 209 -13.69 -8.10 2.77
C LEU A 209 -12.42 -7.62 2.07
N MET A 210 -11.31 -8.37 2.12
CA MET A 210 -10.06 -7.88 1.54
C MET A 210 -9.12 -8.96 1.01
N ASN A 211 -8.31 -8.56 0.04
CA ASN A 211 -7.17 -9.33 -0.49
C ASN A 211 -5.98 -8.36 -0.59
N PRO A 212 -5.34 -8.01 0.55
CA PRO A 212 -4.22 -7.07 0.57
C PRO A 212 -3.03 -7.59 -0.26
N PRO A 213 -2.16 -6.70 -0.74
CA PRO A 213 -0.89 -7.11 -1.33
C PRO A 213 -0.05 -7.88 -0.30
N PHE A 214 0.53 -9.01 -0.71
CA PHE A 214 1.16 -9.94 0.25
C PHE A 214 2.50 -9.43 0.80
N SER A 215 3.27 -8.67 0.01
CA SER A 215 4.57 -8.12 0.41
C SER A 215 4.97 -6.82 -0.28
N ALA A 216 4.07 -6.20 -1.03
CA ALA A 216 4.31 -4.92 -1.69
C ALA A 216 3.71 -3.78 -0.84
N SER A 217 4.48 -2.71 -0.65
CA SER A 217 4.00 -1.44 -0.08
C SER A 217 4.22 -0.33 -1.12
N PRO A 218 3.26 0.59 -1.35
CA PRO A 218 3.34 1.58 -2.43
C PRO A 218 4.57 2.52 -2.44
N LYS A 219 5.32 2.57 -1.34
CA LYS A 219 6.48 3.47 -1.16
C LYS A 219 7.81 2.75 -0.93
N ILE A 220 7.84 1.41 -0.99
CA ILE A 220 9.04 0.60 -0.69
C ILE A 220 9.28 -0.39 -1.83
N ASN A 221 10.39 -0.22 -2.57
CA ASN A 221 10.81 -1.09 -3.68
C ASN A 221 11.34 -2.47 -3.23
N SER A 222 11.36 -2.76 -1.93
CA SER A 222 11.73 -4.06 -1.36
C SER A 222 10.52 -4.78 -0.77
N ARG A 223 10.58 -6.13 -0.70
CA ARG A 223 9.54 -6.93 -0.03
C ARG A 223 9.37 -6.44 1.40
N ASN A 224 8.17 -5.94 1.73
CA ASN A 224 7.81 -5.52 3.07
C ASN A 224 6.98 -6.64 3.73
N PRO A 225 7.59 -7.49 4.56
CA PRO A 225 6.90 -8.64 5.16
C PRO A 225 5.71 -8.21 6.04
N ASP A 226 5.76 -7.00 6.60
CA ASP A 226 4.72 -6.46 7.48
C ASP A 226 3.55 -5.78 6.75
N ALA A 227 3.59 -5.65 5.42
CA ALA A 227 2.54 -4.97 4.67
C ALA A 227 1.16 -5.60 4.94
N THR A 228 1.06 -6.93 4.82
CA THR A 228 -0.18 -7.69 5.11
C THR A 228 -0.70 -7.41 6.52
N LYS A 229 0.18 -7.46 7.53
CA LYS A 229 -0.16 -7.16 8.93
C LYS A 229 -0.68 -5.74 9.11
N ARG A 230 -0.04 -4.74 8.51
CA ARG A 230 -0.45 -3.32 8.62
C ARG A 230 -1.80 -3.07 7.95
N HIS A 231 -2.05 -3.65 6.78
CA HIS A 231 -3.36 -3.60 6.12
C HIS A 231 -4.48 -4.19 7.00
N ILE A 232 -4.27 -5.39 7.55
CA ILE A 232 -5.29 -6.04 8.40
C ILE A 232 -5.49 -5.25 9.71
N ASN A 233 -4.43 -4.77 10.35
CA ASN A 233 -4.53 -3.91 11.54
C ASN A 233 -5.38 -2.66 11.29
N SER A 234 -5.08 -1.94 10.20
CA SER A 234 -5.80 -0.72 9.84
C SER A 234 -7.28 -1.01 9.57
N ALA A 235 -7.57 -2.11 8.85
CA ALA A 235 -8.94 -2.54 8.60
C ALA A 235 -9.69 -2.96 9.89
N LEU A 236 -9.05 -3.72 10.79
CA LEU A 236 -9.63 -4.11 12.08
C LEU A 236 -9.91 -2.89 12.98
N GLN A 237 -9.02 -1.90 13.00
CA GLN A 237 -9.26 -0.66 13.74
C GLN A 237 -10.48 0.10 13.22
N ARG A 238 -10.65 0.13 11.89
CA ARG A 238 -11.78 0.79 11.23
C ARG A 238 -13.11 0.05 11.38
N LEU A 239 -13.08 -1.28 11.43
CA LEU A 239 -14.25 -2.14 11.60
C LEU A 239 -15.04 -1.78 12.88
N ALA A 240 -16.36 -1.77 12.82
CA ALA A 240 -17.22 -1.58 13.98
C ALA A 240 -17.03 -2.72 15.00
N ASP A 241 -17.20 -2.43 16.29
CA ASP A 241 -17.20 -3.47 17.33
C ASP A 241 -18.34 -4.46 17.05
N GLY A 242 -18.06 -5.76 17.20
CA GLY A 242 -18.97 -6.84 16.76
C GLY A 242 -19.01 -7.09 15.25
N GLY A 243 -18.31 -6.28 14.44
CA GLY A 243 -18.18 -6.49 12.99
C GLY A 243 -17.28 -7.67 12.64
N ARG A 244 -17.25 -8.06 11.36
CA ARG A 244 -16.43 -9.18 10.84
C ARG A 244 -15.48 -8.74 9.73
N LEU A 245 -14.24 -9.18 9.81
CA LEU A 245 -13.25 -9.07 8.75
C LEU A 245 -12.96 -10.44 8.14
N VAL A 246 -12.93 -10.51 6.82
CA VAL A 246 -12.45 -11.67 6.08
C VAL A 246 -11.34 -11.23 5.14
N THR A 247 -10.18 -11.85 5.29
CA THR A 247 -8.98 -11.51 4.50
C THR A 247 -8.43 -12.73 3.78
N ILE A 248 -7.93 -12.49 2.57
CA ILE A 248 -7.09 -13.42 1.81
C ILE A 248 -5.63 -13.01 2.00
N THR A 249 -4.76 -13.94 2.37
CA THR A 249 -3.31 -13.71 2.51
C THR A 249 -2.53 -14.82 1.85
N ALA A 250 -1.20 -14.69 1.74
CA ALA A 250 -0.35 -15.81 1.36
C ALA A 250 -0.43 -16.94 2.40
N ASN A 251 -0.29 -18.21 1.98
CA ASN A 251 -0.43 -19.36 2.87
C ASN A 251 0.67 -19.47 3.95
N TRP A 252 1.75 -18.70 3.89
CA TRP A 252 2.72 -18.65 5.00
C TRP A 252 2.32 -17.68 6.11
N PHE A 253 1.40 -16.74 5.87
CA PHE A 253 0.88 -15.81 6.88
C PHE A 253 -0.20 -16.53 7.69
N SER A 254 0.22 -17.25 8.74
CA SER A 254 -0.60 -18.23 9.46
C SER A 254 -0.40 -18.11 10.97
N PRO A 255 -1.43 -18.39 11.80
CA PRO A 255 -1.27 -18.54 13.25
C PRO A 255 -0.20 -19.55 13.66
N ASN A 256 -0.03 -20.63 12.87
CA ASN A 256 0.94 -21.69 13.15
C ASN A 256 2.37 -21.33 12.70
N ASN A 257 2.56 -20.21 12.00
CA ASN A 257 3.88 -19.73 11.63
C ASN A 257 4.50 -18.94 12.81
N PRO A 258 5.66 -19.36 13.36
CA PRO A 258 6.31 -18.68 14.48
C PRO A 258 6.51 -17.18 14.28
N THR A 259 6.82 -16.74 13.05
CA THR A 259 7.01 -15.32 12.71
C THR A 259 5.74 -14.48 12.95
N TRP A 260 4.56 -15.07 12.76
CA TRP A 260 3.29 -14.35 12.83
C TRP A 260 2.45 -14.70 14.05
N ARG A 261 2.84 -15.74 14.80
CA ARG A 261 2.12 -16.27 15.97
C ARG A 261 1.73 -15.18 16.94
N GLU A 262 2.66 -14.33 17.36
CA GLU A 262 2.39 -13.24 18.31
C GLU A 262 1.39 -12.21 17.77
N THR A 263 1.44 -11.92 16.47
CA THR A 263 0.48 -11.02 15.83
C THR A 263 -0.93 -11.61 15.91
N PHE A 264 -1.08 -12.91 15.62
CA PHE A 264 -2.35 -13.61 15.75
C PHE A 264 -2.81 -13.74 17.21
N VAL A 265 -1.90 -13.95 18.18
CA VAL A 265 -2.25 -13.94 19.62
C VAL A 265 -2.87 -12.60 20.00
N ARG A 266 -2.20 -11.50 19.62
CA ARG A 266 -2.69 -10.15 19.92
C ARG A 266 -4.05 -9.91 19.27
N TRP A 267 -4.20 -10.23 17.98
CA TRP A 267 -5.50 -10.16 17.32
C TRP A 267 -6.54 -10.97 18.05
N HIS A 268 -6.29 -12.25 18.32
CA HIS A 268 -7.27 -13.12 18.96
C HIS A 268 -7.75 -12.58 20.32
N SER A 269 -6.88 -11.91 21.08
CA SER A 269 -7.25 -11.28 22.36
C SER A 269 -8.17 -10.06 22.22
N GLU A 270 -8.11 -9.31 21.12
CA GLU A 270 -8.91 -8.11 20.87
C GLU A 270 -10.07 -8.36 19.87
N ALA A 271 -9.89 -9.35 19.01
CA ALA A 271 -10.70 -9.70 17.85
C ALA A 271 -10.51 -11.19 17.51
N ARG A 272 -11.47 -12.02 17.94
CA ARG A 272 -11.46 -13.47 17.82
C ARG A 272 -11.33 -13.92 16.37
N VAL A 273 -10.24 -14.61 16.10
CA VAL A 273 -10.08 -15.44 14.89
C VAL A 273 -11.03 -16.64 15.01
N LEU A 274 -11.99 -16.74 14.10
CA LEU A 274 -12.94 -17.86 14.04
C LEU A 274 -12.41 -19.03 13.22
N MET A 275 -11.67 -18.72 12.16
CA MET A 275 -11.15 -19.70 11.23
C MET A 275 -9.94 -19.13 10.50
N SER A 276 -8.94 -19.98 10.29
CA SER A 276 -7.78 -19.71 9.46
C SER A 276 -7.46 -20.98 8.68
N VAL A 277 -7.60 -20.96 7.35
CA VAL A 277 -7.49 -22.19 6.52
C VAL A 277 -6.73 -21.91 5.23
N GLY A 278 -5.82 -22.82 4.88
CA GLY A 278 -5.09 -22.78 3.61
C GLY A 278 -6.01 -23.05 2.43
N VAL A 279 -5.80 -22.32 1.33
CA VAL A 279 -6.51 -22.47 0.06
C VAL A 279 -5.53 -22.99 -0.98
N ASN A 280 -5.90 -24.09 -1.63
CA ASN A 280 -5.10 -24.68 -2.70
C ASN A 280 -4.82 -23.67 -3.82
N GLY A 281 -3.54 -23.46 -4.16
CA GLY A 281 -3.10 -22.49 -5.16
C GLY A 281 -3.66 -22.72 -6.55
N LYS A 282 -4.15 -23.93 -6.89
CA LYS A 282 -4.84 -24.22 -8.16
C LYS A 282 -6.03 -23.29 -8.43
N VAL A 283 -6.64 -22.74 -7.38
CA VAL A 283 -7.74 -21.76 -7.46
C VAL A 283 -7.32 -20.50 -8.24
N TYR A 284 -6.04 -20.11 -8.18
CA TYR A 284 -5.50 -18.96 -8.88
C TYR A 284 -4.91 -19.28 -10.27
N SER A 285 -5.00 -20.52 -10.75
CA SER A 285 -4.37 -20.95 -12.00
C SER A 285 -4.77 -20.10 -13.21
N LYS A 286 -6.05 -19.70 -13.31
CA LYS A 286 -6.56 -18.79 -14.34
C LYS A 286 -5.99 -17.37 -14.24
N HIS A 287 -5.58 -16.94 -13.04
CA HIS A 287 -4.93 -15.66 -12.79
C HIS A 287 -3.40 -15.77 -12.92
N GLY A 288 -2.90 -16.91 -13.41
CA GLY A 288 -1.50 -17.09 -13.77
C GLY A 288 -0.58 -17.38 -12.59
N THR A 289 -1.11 -17.80 -11.43
CA THR A 289 -0.30 -18.21 -10.27
C THR A 289 -0.86 -19.48 -9.64
N THR A 290 0.00 -20.26 -8.99
CA THR A 290 -0.35 -21.45 -8.22
C THR A 290 0.12 -21.33 -6.78
N ILE A 291 0.36 -20.11 -6.31
CA ILE A 291 0.73 -19.83 -4.93
C ILE A 291 -0.47 -20.15 -4.04
N ASP A 292 -0.22 -20.97 -3.01
CA ASP A 292 -1.22 -21.23 -1.99
C ASP A 292 -1.54 -19.95 -1.22
N THR A 293 -2.82 -19.76 -0.94
CA THR A 293 -3.33 -18.60 -0.18
C THR A 293 -4.00 -19.07 1.10
N ARG A 294 -4.56 -18.16 1.89
CA ARG A 294 -5.28 -18.46 3.11
C ARG A 294 -6.45 -17.53 3.28
N ILE A 295 -7.56 -18.07 3.77
CA ILE A 295 -8.68 -17.28 4.29
C ILE A 295 -8.57 -17.22 5.81
N THR A 296 -8.64 -16.02 6.37
CA THR A 296 -8.81 -15.81 7.80
C THR A 296 -10.08 -15.01 8.06
N VAL A 297 -10.91 -15.51 8.97
CA VAL A 297 -12.16 -14.87 9.43
C VAL A 297 -11.96 -14.39 10.87
N ILE A 298 -12.22 -13.11 11.11
CA ILE A 298 -11.98 -12.44 12.39
C ILE A 298 -13.24 -11.66 12.79
N ASP A 299 -13.79 -11.95 13.96
CA ASP A 299 -14.82 -11.11 14.59
C ASP A 299 -14.15 -10.09 15.50
N LYS A 300 -14.60 -8.83 15.47
CA LYS A 300 -14.12 -7.79 16.39
C LYS A 300 -14.81 -7.88 17.75
N VAL A 301 -14.58 -9.01 18.40
CA VAL A 301 -14.99 -9.36 19.76
C VAL A 301 -13.83 -10.14 20.38
N PRO A 302 -13.39 -9.85 21.61
CA PRO A 302 -12.35 -10.62 22.29
C PRO A 302 -12.67 -12.12 22.31
N ALA A 303 -11.65 -12.97 22.17
CA ALA A 303 -11.83 -14.41 22.29
C ALA A 303 -11.91 -14.87 23.75
N ASP A 304 -12.71 -15.91 23.99
CA ASP A 304 -12.86 -16.54 25.31
C ASP A 304 -11.71 -17.53 25.61
N SER A 305 -11.03 -18.02 24.58
CA SER A 305 -9.93 -18.98 24.65
C SER A 305 -8.63 -18.36 24.10
N SER A 306 -7.48 -18.92 24.48
CA SER A 306 -6.18 -18.57 23.90
C SER A 306 -5.84 -19.40 22.65
N GLU A 307 -6.63 -20.45 22.37
CA GLU A 307 -6.45 -21.32 21.22
C GLU A 307 -6.98 -20.67 19.95
N ILE A 308 -6.12 -20.58 18.93
CA ILE A 308 -6.46 -19.95 17.65
C ILE A 308 -6.80 -21.05 16.62
N PRO A 309 -8.04 -21.13 16.12
CA PRO A 309 -8.41 -22.10 15.09
C PRO A 309 -7.57 -21.93 13.83
N CYS A 310 -6.79 -22.94 13.47
CA CYS A 310 -5.92 -22.91 12.30
C CYS A 310 -5.77 -24.30 11.68
N ILE A 311 -6.15 -24.41 10.41
CA ILE A 311 -5.92 -25.59 9.57
C ILE A 311 -4.63 -25.35 8.77
N THR A 312 -3.69 -26.30 8.89
CA THR A 312 -2.35 -26.18 8.32
C THR A 312 -2.35 -26.55 6.84
N GLU A 313 -3.16 -27.55 6.50
CA GLU A 313 -3.36 -28.06 5.15
C GLU A 313 -4.03 -27.01 4.25
N THR A 314 -3.78 -27.14 2.95
CA THR A 314 -4.53 -26.43 1.93
C THR A 314 -5.72 -27.26 1.50
N LEU A 315 -6.92 -26.66 1.53
CA LEU A 315 -8.15 -27.32 1.15
C LEU A 315 -8.65 -26.82 -0.21
N ASP A 316 -9.51 -27.61 -0.85
CA ASP A 316 -10.24 -27.20 -2.03
C ASP A 316 -11.50 -26.39 -1.66
N LEU A 317 -12.03 -25.62 -2.61
CA LEU A 317 -13.13 -24.67 -2.33
C LEU A 317 -14.40 -25.32 -1.72
N PRO A 318 -14.84 -26.54 -2.11
CA PRO A 318 -15.99 -27.18 -1.48
C PRO A 318 -15.77 -27.54 0.00
N GLU A 319 -14.54 -27.94 0.37
CA GLU A 319 -14.19 -28.25 1.76
C GLU A 319 -14.18 -26.98 2.61
N ILE A 320 -13.62 -25.89 2.07
CA ILE A 320 -13.63 -24.58 2.72
C ILE A 320 -15.06 -24.07 2.88
N LEU A 321 -15.93 -24.28 1.87
CA LEU A 321 -17.35 -23.94 1.96
C LEU A 321 -18.01 -24.67 3.14
N ALA A 322 -17.77 -25.97 3.30
CA ALA A 322 -18.33 -26.75 4.41
C ALA A 322 -17.87 -26.24 5.78
N LEU A 323 -16.63 -25.73 5.90
CA LEU A 323 -16.15 -25.07 7.11
C LEU A 323 -16.83 -23.70 7.34
N ILE A 324 -16.99 -22.92 6.28
CA ILE A 324 -17.68 -21.61 6.34
C ILE A 324 -19.12 -21.77 6.82
N GLU A 325 -19.79 -22.85 6.45
CA GLU A 325 -21.18 -23.12 6.88
C GLU A 325 -21.31 -23.50 8.36
N GLN A 326 -20.21 -23.85 9.01
CA GLN A 326 -20.15 -24.10 10.45
C GLN A 326 -19.81 -22.84 11.27
N LEU A 327 -19.47 -21.73 10.60
CA LEU A 327 -19.16 -20.48 11.29
C LEU A 327 -20.40 -19.94 12.02
N PRO A 328 -20.23 -19.37 13.22
CA PRO A 328 -21.34 -18.73 13.91
C PRO A 328 -21.81 -17.50 13.12
N GLN A 329 -23.09 -17.16 13.31
CA GLN A 329 -23.63 -15.87 12.89
C GLN A 329 -22.80 -14.73 13.50
N ARG A 330 -22.80 -13.57 12.86
CA ARG A 330 -22.14 -12.38 13.42
C ARG A 330 -22.85 -11.93 14.68
N SER A 331 -22.06 -11.49 15.67
CA SER A 331 -22.59 -10.76 16.82
C SER A 331 -23.39 -9.53 16.35
N SER A 332 -24.34 -9.09 17.17
CA SER A 332 -24.96 -7.78 16.96
C SER A 332 -23.85 -6.73 16.98
N TRP A 333 -23.71 -6.00 15.88
CA TRP A 333 -22.86 -4.83 15.83
C TRP A 333 -23.74 -3.62 16.16
N GLU A 334 -23.29 -2.80 17.12
CA GLU A 334 -23.91 -1.49 17.33
C GLU A 334 -23.14 -0.49 16.48
N ARG A 335 -23.86 0.29 15.66
CA ARG A 335 -23.24 1.49 15.10
C ARG A 335 -22.90 2.36 16.30
N SER A 336 -21.62 2.59 16.52
CA SER A 336 -21.19 3.44 17.62
C SER A 336 -21.72 4.86 17.39
N GLU A 337 -22.91 5.16 17.93
CA GLU A 337 -23.39 6.53 18.13
C GLU A 337 -22.54 7.26 19.16
N LYS A 338 -21.68 6.52 19.90
CA LYS A 338 -20.48 7.10 20.46
C LYS A 338 -19.63 7.57 19.29
N VAL A 339 -19.92 8.79 18.86
CA VAL A 339 -18.88 9.79 18.67
C VAL A 339 -17.94 9.49 19.84
N LYS A 340 -16.76 8.90 19.58
CA LYS A 340 -15.63 9.26 20.42
C LYS A 340 -15.63 10.77 20.28
N ALA A 341 -16.25 11.47 21.24
CA ALA A 341 -16.30 12.93 21.28
C ALA A 341 -14.89 13.31 20.89
N ALA A 342 -14.69 13.88 19.69
CA ALA A 342 -13.38 14.04 19.08
C ALA A 342 -12.50 14.53 20.20
N ALA A 343 -11.61 13.65 20.71
CA ALA A 343 -11.20 13.63 22.13
C ALA A 343 -11.17 15.06 22.58
N LYS A 344 -12.22 15.52 23.32
CA LYS A 344 -12.54 16.96 23.44
C LYS A 344 -11.19 17.59 23.58
N ALA A 345 -10.73 18.30 22.55
CA ALA A 345 -9.45 18.96 22.68
C ALA A 345 -9.67 19.70 23.99
N ILE A 346 -8.91 19.35 25.01
CA ILE A 346 -8.84 20.21 26.17
C ILE A 346 -8.18 21.41 25.53
N VAL A 347 -9.02 22.28 24.95
CA VAL A 347 -8.75 23.67 24.82
C VAL A 347 -8.59 24.02 26.28
N VAL A 348 -7.35 23.90 26.74
CA VAL A 348 -6.86 24.66 27.85
C VAL A 348 -7.15 26.08 27.37
N GLN A 349 -8.33 26.59 27.71
CA GLN A 349 -8.54 28.02 27.73
C GLN A 349 -7.42 28.49 28.63
N LEU A 350 -6.47 29.23 28.07
CA LEU A 350 -5.43 29.86 28.86
C LEU A 350 -6.14 30.52 30.05
N PRO A 351 -5.87 30.11 31.30
CA PRO A 351 -6.26 30.93 32.43
C PRO A 351 -5.59 32.27 32.18
N LYS A 352 -6.32 33.38 32.41
CA LYS A 352 -5.68 34.69 32.54
C LYS A 352 -4.52 34.51 33.53
N ARG A 353 -3.32 34.71 33.00
CA ARG A 353 -2.04 34.40 33.62
C ARG A 353 -1.97 35.07 34.98
N THR A 354 -2.29 34.32 36.01
CA THR A 354 -1.76 34.57 37.36
C THR A 354 -0.55 33.67 37.43
N THR A 355 0.63 34.28 37.56
CA THR A 355 1.92 33.61 37.64
C THR A 355 1.94 32.64 38.81
N VAL A 356 1.61 31.39 38.54
CA VAL A 356 2.00 30.25 39.36
C VAL A 356 3.28 29.71 38.73
N VAL A 357 4.37 29.75 39.49
CA VAL A 357 5.65 29.14 39.12
C VAL A 357 5.40 27.64 38.94
N GLN A 358 5.38 27.17 37.69
CA GLN A 358 5.44 25.74 37.39
C GLN A 358 6.83 25.21 37.76
N PRO A 359 6.95 24.00 38.33
CA PRO A 359 8.24 23.34 38.42
C PRO A 359 8.69 23.00 37.00
N GLU A 360 9.85 23.51 36.61
CA GLU A 360 10.51 23.16 35.35
C GLU A 360 10.66 21.65 35.27
N THR A 361 10.14 21.04 34.20
CA THR A 361 10.60 19.70 33.81
C THR A 361 11.98 19.92 33.20
N VAL A 362 13.01 19.87 34.04
CA VAL A 362 14.39 19.85 33.59
C VAL A 362 14.56 18.53 32.84
N SER A 363 14.50 18.57 31.51
CA SER A 363 15.25 17.63 30.69
C SER A 363 16.71 17.91 31.03
N SER A 364 17.25 17.25 32.05
CA SER A 364 18.68 17.31 32.33
C SER A 364 19.37 16.74 31.10
N LEU A 365 20.06 17.60 30.35
CA LEU A 365 21.09 17.14 29.43
C LEU A 365 22.00 16.18 30.22
N PRO A 366 22.42 15.04 29.65
CA PRO A 366 23.41 14.20 30.30
C PRO A 366 24.60 15.05 30.73
N ASP A 367 25.06 14.90 31.98
CA ASP A 367 26.17 15.69 32.53
C ASP A 367 27.49 15.48 31.76
N ASP A 368 27.55 14.46 30.90
CA ASP A 368 28.72 14.04 30.11
C ASP A 368 28.63 14.41 28.61
N LEU A 369 27.86 15.44 28.26
CA LEU A 369 27.78 15.96 26.89
C LEU A 369 29.10 16.65 26.51
N ILE A 370 29.81 16.12 25.52
CA ILE A 370 31.06 16.69 25.00
C ILE A 370 30.90 17.12 23.55
N VAL A 371 31.66 18.15 23.14
CA VAL A 371 31.80 18.52 21.73
C VAL A 371 32.64 17.43 21.05
N LEU A 372 32.11 16.83 19.98
CA LEU A 372 32.85 15.84 19.20
C LEU A 372 33.95 16.54 18.40
N GLU A 373 35.19 16.41 18.87
CA GLU A 373 36.38 16.89 18.19
C GLU A 373 36.85 15.88 17.13
N TYR A 374 37.26 16.38 15.97
CA TYR A 374 37.81 15.59 14.87
C TYR A 374 38.87 16.39 14.11
N GLU A 375 39.84 15.68 13.55
CA GLU A 375 40.86 16.25 12.68
C GLU A 375 40.38 16.18 11.22
N VAL A 376 40.44 17.30 10.51
CA VAL A 376 40.19 17.31 9.06
C VAL A 376 41.47 16.87 8.35
N ILE A 377 41.36 15.79 7.58
CA ILE A 377 42.46 15.27 6.78
C ILE A 377 42.43 15.98 5.43
N GLU A 378 43.56 16.55 4.99
CA GLU A 378 43.73 16.99 3.61
C GLU A 378 43.73 15.79 2.68
N TRP A 379 42.70 15.72 1.83
CA TRP A 379 42.62 14.68 0.82
C TRP A 379 43.62 14.98 -0.28
N THR A 380 44.59 14.09 -0.44
CA THR A 380 45.47 14.03 -1.61
C THR A 380 45.02 12.87 -2.47
N ALA A 381 44.85 13.10 -3.78
CA ALA A 381 44.51 12.04 -4.71
C ALA A 381 45.63 10.98 -4.69
N SER A 382 45.38 9.84 -4.04
CA SER A 382 46.32 8.72 -4.06
C SER A 382 46.19 7.93 -5.37
N GLU A 383 47.29 7.30 -5.76
CA GLU A 383 47.59 6.72 -7.09
C GLU A 383 46.45 5.95 -7.76
N GLY A 384 45.86 6.53 -8.82
CA GLY A 384 45.12 5.84 -9.90
C GLY A 384 43.91 4.98 -9.51
N LEU A 385 43.06 4.64 -10.49
CA LEU A 385 42.03 3.61 -10.29
C LEU A 385 42.74 2.26 -10.07
N LYS A 386 42.54 1.65 -8.91
CA LYS A 386 42.91 0.25 -8.68
C LYS A 386 41.99 -0.65 -9.50
N ASP A 387 42.50 -1.76 -10.02
CA ASP A 387 41.77 -2.71 -10.88
C ASP A 387 40.77 -3.59 -10.10
N THR A 388 39.97 -2.96 -9.21
CA THR A 388 38.98 -3.61 -8.34
C THR A 388 37.66 -2.86 -8.37
N LEU A 389 36.54 -3.55 -8.53
CA LEU A 389 35.21 -2.92 -8.64
C LEU A 389 34.73 -2.25 -7.34
N TYR A 390 35.19 -2.72 -6.19
CA TYR A 390 34.80 -2.22 -4.86
C TYR A 390 36.03 -2.06 -3.97
N GLU A 391 36.03 -1.00 -3.18
CA GLU A 391 37.02 -0.69 -2.15
C GLU A 391 36.36 -0.65 -0.78
N THR A 392 37.14 -0.90 0.27
CA THR A 392 36.64 -0.83 1.65
C THR A 392 36.41 0.63 2.04
N TYR A 393 35.19 0.97 2.42
CA TYR A 393 34.81 2.31 2.83
C TYR A 393 35.34 2.64 4.23
N ARG A 394 35.99 3.80 4.34
CA ARG A 394 36.41 4.46 5.59
C ARG A 394 36.26 5.97 5.44
N PRO A 395 35.94 6.71 6.52
CA PRO A 395 35.93 8.18 6.49
C PRO A 395 37.26 8.72 5.95
N GLN A 396 37.21 9.46 4.83
CA GLN A 396 38.40 9.93 4.14
C GLN A 396 38.79 11.37 4.52
N ARG A 397 37.82 12.17 4.97
CA ARG A 397 38.02 13.61 5.28
C ARG A 397 38.17 13.96 6.73
N ILE A 398 37.75 13.07 7.62
CA ILE A 398 37.79 13.32 9.06
C ILE A 398 38.39 12.13 9.78
N ARG A 399 39.11 12.41 10.86
CA ARG A 399 39.57 11.40 11.81
C ARG A 399 39.08 11.77 13.20
N ILE A 400 38.28 10.89 13.77
CA ILE A 400 37.75 11.04 15.12
C ILE A 400 38.61 10.20 16.05
N LYS A 401 39.14 10.83 17.09
CA LYS A 401 39.96 10.14 18.08
C LYS A 401 39.12 9.08 18.81
N ASP A 402 39.70 7.91 19.03
CA ASP A 402 39.09 6.77 19.75
C ASP A 402 37.83 6.16 19.10
N ALA A 403 37.46 6.60 17.88
CA ALA A 403 36.34 6.01 17.15
C ALA A 403 36.68 4.60 16.63
N LEU A 404 35.73 3.67 16.80
CA LEU A 404 35.90 2.28 16.34
C LEU A 404 35.47 2.10 14.89
N PRO A 405 36.10 1.19 14.13
CA PRO A 405 35.66 0.85 12.79
C PRO A 405 34.27 0.23 12.81
N HIS A 406 33.55 0.38 11.69
CA HIS A 406 32.23 -0.23 11.56
C HIS A 406 32.31 -1.78 11.65
N PRO A 407 31.41 -2.44 12.41
CA PRO A 407 31.50 -3.89 12.67
C PRO A 407 31.31 -4.76 11.42
N SER A 408 30.58 -4.25 10.42
CA SER A 408 30.49 -4.85 9.08
C SER A 408 31.45 -4.16 8.13
N LEU A 409 32.00 -4.92 7.17
CA LEU A 409 32.77 -4.38 6.05
C LEU A 409 31.88 -3.49 5.20
N LEU A 410 32.14 -2.18 5.24
CA LEU A 410 31.53 -1.21 4.35
C LEU A 410 32.35 -1.18 3.07
N CYS A 411 31.69 -1.14 1.92
CA CYS A 411 32.36 -0.99 0.63
C CYS A 411 31.78 0.19 -0.17
N GLU A 412 32.63 0.80 -0.97
CA GLU A 412 32.27 1.81 -1.97
C GLU A 412 32.84 1.40 -3.33
N SER A 413 32.26 1.87 -4.43
CA SER A 413 32.86 1.63 -5.75
C SER A 413 34.19 2.39 -5.86
N ALA A 414 35.17 1.85 -6.59
CA ALA A 414 36.47 2.53 -6.79
C ALA A 414 36.33 3.96 -7.35
N ALA A 415 35.31 4.23 -8.18
CA ALA A 415 35.03 5.58 -8.69
C ALA A 415 34.60 6.58 -7.59
N LEU A 416 33.92 6.12 -6.54
CA LEU A 416 33.50 6.96 -5.41
C LEU A 416 34.64 7.18 -4.42
N ALA A 417 35.52 6.18 -4.25
CA ALA A 417 36.72 6.30 -3.43
C ALA A 417 37.67 7.42 -3.92
N LEU A 418 37.58 7.79 -5.21
CA LEU A 418 38.36 8.86 -5.84
C LEU A 418 37.82 10.28 -5.59
N VAL A 419 36.67 10.44 -4.94
CA VAL A 419 36.08 11.75 -4.67
C VAL A 419 35.79 11.88 -3.18
N SER A 420 36.49 12.80 -2.51
CA SER A 420 36.22 13.06 -1.10
C SER A 420 35.10 14.10 -0.90
N PRO A 421 34.25 13.94 0.13
CA PRO A 421 33.28 14.97 0.51
C PRO A 421 33.98 16.28 0.93
N PRO A 422 33.27 17.43 0.93
CA PRO A 422 33.84 18.69 1.41
C PRO A 422 34.19 18.61 2.89
N ALA A 423 35.22 19.33 3.33
CA ALA A 423 35.61 19.36 4.75
C ALA A 423 34.48 19.93 5.63
N PRO A 424 34.00 19.19 6.65
CA PRO A 424 32.91 19.65 7.51
C PRO A 424 33.43 20.60 8.59
N THR A 425 32.57 21.51 9.03
CA THR A 425 32.85 22.47 10.13
C THR A 425 31.97 22.25 11.36
N TYR A 426 30.86 21.53 11.20
CA TYR A 426 29.90 21.27 12.28
C TYR A 426 30.43 20.25 13.29
N LYS A 427 30.39 20.60 14.57
CA LYS A 427 30.76 19.72 15.68
C LYS A 427 29.52 19.39 16.53
N PRO A 428 29.00 18.15 16.48
CA PRO A 428 27.86 17.77 17.31
C PRO A 428 28.24 17.71 18.78
N HIS A 429 27.28 17.96 19.65
CA HIS A 429 27.42 17.66 21.08
C HIS A 429 26.82 16.28 21.34
N LEU A 430 27.64 15.35 21.82
CA LEU A 430 27.26 13.95 22.03
C LEU A 430 27.73 13.50 23.42
N PRO A 431 26.98 12.61 24.09
CA PRO A 431 27.46 11.93 25.28
C PRO A 431 28.79 11.20 25.03
N SER A 432 29.71 11.30 25.98
CA SER A 432 31.08 10.75 25.85
C SER A 432 31.12 9.22 25.66
N ASN A 433 30.10 8.51 26.18
CA ASN A 433 29.98 7.06 26.05
C ASN A 433 29.75 6.58 24.60
N ILE A 434 29.22 7.44 23.71
CA ILE A 434 28.98 7.08 22.31
C ILE A 434 30.27 6.70 21.60
N ILE A 435 31.36 7.41 21.91
CA ILE A 435 32.69 7.18 21.33
C ILE A 435 33.42 6.13 22.16
N THR A 436 33.54 6.34 23.48
CA THR A 436 34.38 5.50 24.36
C THR A 436 33.91 4.06 24.47
N GLN A 437 32.60 3.80 24.32
CA GLN A 437 32.03 2.44 24.28
C GLN A 437 31.77 1.94 22.84
N GLY A 438 32.12 2.74 21.82
CA GLY A 438 31.95 2.37 20.42
C GLY A 438 30.51 2.14 19.99
N LEU A 439 29.54 2.83 20.60
CA LEU A 439 28.11 2.70 20.27
C LEU A 439 27.82 3.15 18.84
N LEU A 440 28.58 4.14 18.36
CA LEU A 440 28.64 4.51 16.95
C LEU A 440 30.05 4.32 16.40
N SER A 441 30.10 3.70 15.23
CA SER A 441 31.34 3.57 14.47
C SER A 441 31.76 4.88 13.80
N GLU A 442 33.02 4.94 13.37
CA GLU A 442 33.59 6.09 12.65
C GLU A 442 32.75 6.56 11.45
N ALA A 443 32.16 5.63 10.68
CA ALA A 443 31.33 5.95 9.51
C ALA A 443 29.95 6.51 9.90
N GLN A 444 29.40 6.03 11.01
CA GLN A 444 28.13 6.55 11.54
C GLN A 444 28.33 7.94 12.16
N LEU A 445 29.43 8.14 12.89
CA LEU A 445 29.80 9.46 13.42
C LEU A 445 30.05 10.49 12.32
N GLU A 446 30.72 10.10 11.23
CA GLU A 446 30.86 10.93 10.03
C GLU A 446 29.49 11.35 9.47
N SER A 447 28.54 10.42 9.42
CA SER A 447 27.18 10.71 8.95
C SER A 447 26.47 11.71 9.85
N VAL A 448 26.63 11.62 11.17
CA VAL A 448 26.07 12.59 12.14
C VAL A 448 26.67 13.98 11.92
N ILE A 449 27.99 14.07 11.71
CA ILE A 449 28.68 15.34 11.45
C ILE A 449 28.13 16.00 10.18
N TYR A 450 28.05 15.27 9.07
CA TYR A 450 27.53 15.85 7.82
C TYR A 450 26.04 16.12 7.85
N ALA A 451 25.25 15.34 8.58
CA ALA A 451 23.84 15.63 8.78
C ALA A 451 23.63 16.97 9.49
N GLY A 452 24.41 17.22 10.55
CA GLY A 452 24.40 18.50 11.24
C GLY A 452 24.94 19.65 10.38
N GLN A 453 26.00 19.41 9.60
CA GLN A 453 26.52 20.39 8.63
C GLN A 453 25.45 20.81 7.62
N ALA A 454 24.69 19.86 7.07
CA ALA A 454 23.58 20.17 6.17
C ALA A 454 22.49 20.97 6.90
N HIS A 455 22.15 20.56 8.13
CA HIS A 455 21.11 21.22 8.92
C HIS A 455 21.48 22.65 9.37
N CYS A 456 22.76 23.00 9.42
CA CYS A 456 23.22 24.38 9.64
C CYS A 456 22.80 25.33 8.52
N GLU A 457 22.51 24.81 7.34
CA GLU A 457 22.11 25.58 6.16
C GLU A 457 20.61 25.50 5.90
N PHE A 458 20.09 26.47 5.15
CA PHE A 458 18.73 26.48 4.65
C PHE A 458 18.67 25.99 3.21
N LEU A 459 17.56 25.36 2.83
CA LEU A 459 17.21 25.13 1.43
C LEU A 459 17.18 26.48 0.69
N SER A 460 17.48 26.44 -0.61
CA SER A 460 17.29 27.59 -1.47
C SER A 460 15.80 27.92 -1.57
N GLY A 461 15.47 29.21 -1.50
CA GLY A 461 14.10 29.73 -1.57
C GLY A 461 13.41 29.91 -0.22
N SER A 462 12.18 30.41 -0.30
CA SER A 462 11.24 30.57 0.81
C SER A 462 9.91 29.93 0.43
N TYR A 463 9.12 29.52 1.42
CA TYR A 463 7.99 28.63 1.22
C TYR A 463 6.78 29.06 2.06
N ILE A 464 5.58 28.85 1.54
CA ILE A 464 4.33 29.03 2.29
C ILE A 464 3.86 27.65 2.74
N VAL A 465 3.55 27.56 4.03
CA VAL A 465 2.98 26.38 4.66
C VAL A 465 1.52 26.69 4.95
N ASP A 466 0.62 25.81 4.53
CA ASP A 466 -0.80 25.98 4.83
C ASP A 466 -1.10 25.64 6.31
N ASP A 467 -2.30 25.97 6.77
CA ASP A 467 -2.72 25.74 8.16
C ASP A 467 -2.71 24.25 8.57
N SER A 468 -2.63 23.34 7.58
CA SER A 468 -2.55 21.89 7.81
C SER A 468 -1.12 21.39 8.05
N TRP A 469 -0.10 22.20 7.77
CA TRP A 469 1.33 21.85 7.81
C TRP A 469 1.76 20.73 6.87
N ASP A 470 0.84 20.22 6.04
CA ASP A 470 1.07 19.08 5.15
C ASP A 470 1.33 19.49 3.70
N ASN A 471 1.06 20.76 3.33
CA ASN A 471 1.39 21.30 2.01
C ASN A 471 2.36 22.48 2.09
N VAL A 472 3.37 22.42 1.22
CA VAL A 472 4.41 23.44 1.10
C VAL A 472 4.47 23.92 -0.35
N THR A 473 4.35 25.22 -0.56
CA THR A 473 4.48 25.85 -1.89
C THR A 473 5.61 26.88 -1.88
N VAL A 474 6.21 27.16 -3.05
CA VAL A 474 7.27 28.16 -3.15
C VAL A 474 6.66 29.55 -3.03
N ALA A 475 7.17 30.37 -2.10
CA ALA A 475 6.71 31.74 -1.90
C ALA A 475 7.32 32.69 -2.95
N ALA A 476 6.55 33.68 -3.39
CA ALA A 476 7.11 34.79 -4.15
C ALA A 476 8.03 35.66 -3.27
N GLN A 477 8.95 36.41 -3.88
CA GLN A 477 9.87 37.28 -3.12
C GLN A 477 9.09 38.34 -2.33
N GLY A 478 9.27 38.36 -1.01
CA GLY A 478 8.71 39.38 -0.12
C GLY A 478 7.35 39.06 0.49
N GLU A 479 6.84 37.83 0.36
CA GLU A 479 5.60 37.44 1.02
C GLU A 479 5.71 37.33 2.55
N GLU A 480 4.72 37.88 3.27
CA GLU A 480 4.74 38.05 4.73
C GLU A 480 4.73 36.74 5.53
N ASN A 481 4.26 35.63 4.95
CA ASN A 481 4.14 34.33 5.63
C ASN A 481 5.16 33.28 5.14
N ALA A 482 6.22 33.73 4.45
CA ALA A 482 7.19 32.81 3.88
C ALA A 482 8.20 32.30 4.93
N VAL A 483 8.32 30.98 5.07
CA VAL A 483 9.28 30.30 5.93
C VAL A 483 10.44 29.70 5.14
N ARG A 484 11.56 29.43 5.81
CA ARG A 484 12.72 28.74 5.23
C ARG A 484 12.93 27.41 5.95
N PHE A 485 13.13 26.35 5.18
CA PHE A 485 13.44 25.04 5.73
C PHE A 485 14.95 24.83 5.79
N ARG A 486 15.42 24.22 6.88
CA ARG A 486 16.81 23.74 6.97
C ARG A 486 17.02 22.57 6.01
N ARG A 487 18.24 22.39 5.49
CA ARG A 487 18.52 21.27 4.59
C ARG A 487 18.45 19.96 5.38
N GLY A 488 17.89 18.93 4.75
CA GLY A 488 17.93 17.56 5.25
C GLY A 488 19.19 16.83 4.76
N TRP A 489 19.51 15.72 5.43
CA TRP A 489 20.55 14.78 5.03
C TRP A 489 19.91 13.43 4.73
N LEU A 490 20.24 12.84 3.58
CA LEU A 490 19.72 11.55 3.15
C LEU A 490 20.87 10.57 2.97
N LEU A 491 20.72 9.38 3.54
CA LEU A 491 21.67 8.28 3.40
C LEU A 491 21.05 7.25 2.45
N GLU A 492 21.51 7.21 1.20
CA GLU A 492 21.10 6.22 0.21
C GLU A 492 22.10 5.05 0.14
N ASN A 493 21.67 3.88 -0.37
CA ASN A 493 22.49 2.65 -0.46
C ASN A 493 23.72 2.76 -1.40
N SER A 494 24.03 3.93 -1.91
CA SER A 494 25.22 4.25 -2.70
C SER A 494 25.60 5.71 -2.44
N LYS A 495 26.77 5.98 -1.83
CA LYS A 495 27.27 7.34 -1.60
C LYS A 495 27.52 8.03 -2.94
N VAL A 496 26.56 8.77 -3.47
CA VAL A 496 26.83 9.67 -4.59
C VAL A 496 26.64 11.10 -4.10
N PHE A 497 27.76 11.76 -3.78
CA PHE A 497 27.80 13.21 -3.62
C PHE A 497 27.77 13.86 -5.01
N TYR A 498 26.57 14.05 -5.56
CA TYR A 498 26.36 15.13 -6.52
C TYR A 498 25.63 16.28 -5.81
N PRO A 499 25.77 17.53 -6.27
CA PRO A 499 24.86 18.61 -5.90
C PRO A 499 23.49 18.27 -6.52
N LEU A 500 22.78 17.36 -5.88
CA LEU A 500 21.56 16.78 -6.39
C LEU A 500 20.40 17.76 -6.17
N LYS A 501 19.73 18.03 -7.29
CA LYS A 501 18.36 18.55 -7.36
C LYS A 501 17.55 18.07 -6.16
N ILE A 502 17.23 19.02 -5.29
CA ILE A 502 16.39 18.83 -4.12
C ILE A 502 14.99 18.45 -4.61
N THR A 503 14.60 17.20 -4.38
CA THR A 503 13.19 16.80 -4.38
C THR A 503 12.74 16.88 -2.93
N LEU A 504 11.76 17.74 -2.63
CA LEU A 504 11.20 17.94 -1.30
C LEU A 504 10.60 16.61 -0.79
N ALA A 505 11.25 16.01 0.20
CA ALA A 505 10.63 15.06 1.12
C ALA A 505 10.64 15.71 2.51
N SER A 506 9.49 16.28 2.89
CA SER A 506 9.23 16.79 4.23
C SER A 506 9.18 15.64 5.23
N TYR A 507 10.23 15.50 6.05
CA TYR A 507 10.20 14.75 7.30
C TYR A 507 10.03 15.74 8.45
N LEU A 508 8.80 15.87 8.94
CA LEU A 508 8.48 16.37 10.28
C LEU A 508 7.61 15.30 10.96
N ARG A 509 8.24 14.54 11.86
CA ARG A 509 7.62 13.94 13.05
C ARG A 509 8.64 13.94 14.16
#